data_AF-A0A939AB49-F1
#
_entry.id   AF-A0A939AB49-F1
#
_cell.length_a   1.000
_cell.length_b   1.000
_cell.length_c   1.000
_cell.angle_alpha   90.00
_cell.angle_beta   90.00
_cell.angle_gamma   90.00
#
_symmetry.space_group_name_H-M   'P 1'
#
loop_
_entity.id
_entity.type
_entity.pdbx_description
1 polymer ?
#
loop_
_entity_poly.entity_id
_entity_poly.type
_entity_poly.pdbx_seq_one_letter_code
_entity_poly.pdbx_strand_id
1 'polypeptide(L)'
;LATPYCQRPLANGADVVVHSLTKNVMGFGTDMGGIVVAPASLHAAMRLVRKDFGGVVAPRAAWNILVYGLSSLAVRMDRQIGTALKVAAWLENQPQVARVHYPGLKSHPEHDVARRQMVDFKGRFAPGLMIYFELAGNGSELAQRSARFMDFLATQSYVVTLAVSLGQAKTLIEAPSLMTHSVYGDKASTAGLSVSAMRLAIGLEDPDDILFDLDAALKHIGQ
;
A
#
# COMPACT_ATOMS: atom_id res chain seq x y z
N LEU A 1 -4.30 -0.48 2.12
CA LEU A 1 -4.29 -0.25 3.58
C LEU A 1 -4.98 1.06 3.89
N ALA A 2 -6.06 1.02 4.66
CA ALA A 2 -6.80 2.21 5.05
C ALA A 2 -6.15 2.87 6.28
N THR A 3 -5.91 4.18 6.20
CA THR A 3 -5.57 5.01 7.37
C THR A 3 -6.85 5.41 8.11
N PRO A 4 -6.75 6.00 9.32
CA PRO A 4 -7.90 6.62 9.98
C PRO A 4 -8.55 7.75 9.16
N TYR A 5 -7.81 8.30 8.19
CA TYR A 5 -8.37 9.22 7.20
C TYR A 5 -9.32 8.50 6.25
N CYS A 6 -8.96 7.31 5.77
CA CYS A 6 -9.76 6.56 4.79
C CYS A 6 -10.93 5.78 5.42
N GLN A 7 -10.78 5.27 6.64
CA GLN A 7 -11.79 4.40 7.26
C GLN A 7 -11.73 4.52 8.78
N ARG A 8 -12.91 4.44 9.42
CA ARG A 8 -13.06 4.50 10.88
C ARG A 8 -13.74 3.22 11.39
N PRO A 9 -13.01 2.10 11.54
CA PRO A 9 -13.63 0.81 11.87
C PRO A 9 -14.42 0.80 13.18
N LEU A 10 -14.04 1.62 14.18
CA LEU A 10 -14.80 1.77 15.42
C LEU A 10 -16.23 2.27 15.17
N ALA A 11 -16.42 3.17 14.18
CA ALA A 11 -17.74 3.64 13.79
C ALA A 11 -18.55 2.56 13.03
N ASN A 12 -17.89 1.52 12.54
CA ASN A 12 -18.50 0.38 11.86
C ASN A 12 -18.67 -0.84 12.79
N GLY A 13 -18.50 -0.67 14.11
CA GLY A 13 -18.74 -1.71 15.11
C GLY A 13 -17.53 -2.56 15.50
N ALA A 14 -16.31 -2.21 15.06
CA ALA A 14 -15.10 -2.86 15.59
C ALA A 14 -14.83 -2.41 17.03
N ASP A 15 -14.43 -3.33 17.91
CA ASP A 15 -14.09 -3.00 19.30
C ASP A 15 -12.68 -2.41 19.45
N VAL A 16 -11.74 -2.86 18.62
CA VAL A 16 -10.33 -2.49 18.71
C VAL A 16 -9.78 -2.25 17.32
N VAL A 17 -9.00 -1.18 17.17
CA VAL A 17 -8.27 -0.86 15.94
C VAL A 17 -6.79 -0.81 16.21
N VAL A 18 -6.01 -1.52 15.39
CA VAL A 18 -4.54 -1.55 15.47
C VAL A 18 -3.96 -0.96 14.20
N HIS A 19 -3.02 -0.03 14.35
CA HIS A 19 -2.27 0.53 13.22
C HIS A 19 -0.76 0.38 13.41
N SER A 20 -0.08 0.04 12.32
CA SER A 20 1.35 0.29 12.18
C SER A 20 1.55 1.77 11.87
N LEU A 21 2.14 2.50 12.81
CA LEU A 21 2.48 3.91 12.65
C LEU A 21 3.61 4.09 11.63
N THR A 22 4.46 3.07 11.44
CA THR A 22 5.56 3.03 10.46
C THR A 22 5.14 3.37 9.03
N LYS A 23 3.88 3.10 8.67
CA LYS A 23 3.36 3.24 7.31
C LYS A 23 2.83 4.65 7.09
N ASN A 24 1.67 4.77 6.44
CA ASN A 24 1.03 6.03 6.06
C ASN A 24 0.85 7.06 7.18
N VAL A 25 0.75 6.62 8.45
CA VAL A 25 0.58 7.55 9.57
C VAL A 25 1.85 8.38 9.77
N MET A 26 3.02 7.75 9.84
CA MET A 26 4.30 8.45 9.85
C MET A 26 4.64 9.02 8.47
N GLY A 27 4.47 8.24 7.39
CA GLY A 27 4.46 8.75 6.01
C GLY A 27 5.82 9.05 5.39
N PHE A 28 6.93 9.04 6.14
CA PHE A 28 8.26 9.47 5.66
C PHE A 28 9.34 8.39 5.67
N GLY A 29 9.02 7.17 6.11
CA GLY A 29 9.98 6.05 6.13
C GLY A 29 11.12 6.18 7.16
N THR A 30 11.07 7.14 8.09
CA THR A 30 12.15 7.41 9.06
C THR A 30 12.01 6.71 10.41
N ASP A 31 10.78 6.40 10.85
CA ASP A 31 10.51 5.91 12.20
C ASP A 31 9.49 4.77 12.23
N MET A 32 9.47 4.04 13.34
CA MET A 32 8.58 2.91 13.54
C MET A 32 7.76 3.07 14.82
N GLY A 33 6.55 2.51 14.77
CA GLY A 33 5.68 2.48 15.93
C GLY A 33 4.39 1.72 15.66
N GLY A 34 3.63 1.48 16.72
CA GLY A 34 2.30 0.90 16.67
C GLY A 34 1.37 1.66 17.59
N ILE A 35 0.08 1.62 17.28
CA ILE A 35 -0.97 2.12 18.16
C ILE A 35 -2.12 1.12 18.21
N VAL A 36 -2.70 1.00 19.39
CA VAL A 36 -3.96 0.29 19.63
C VAL A 36 -4.96 1.32 20.14
N VAL A 37 -6.11 1.43 19.47
CA VAL A 37 -7.22 2.29 19.85
C VAL A 37 -8.37 1.40 20.30
N ALA A 38 -8.81 1.58 21.54
CA ALA A 38 -9.79 0.73 22.20
C ALA A 38 -10.57 1.47 23.30
N PRO A 39 -11.75 0.95 23.70
CA PRO A 39 -12.53 1.46 24.82
C PRO A 39 -11.74 1.55 26.13
N ALA A 40 -12.12 2.51 26.99
CA ALA A 40 -11.47 2.75 28.27
C ALA A 40 -11.41 1.51 29.18
N SER A 41 -12.41 0.63 29.09
CA SER A 41 -12.47 -0.63 29.83
C SER A 41 -11.26 -1.55 29.59
N LEU A 42 -10.61 -1.44 28.43
CA LEU A 42 -9.44 -2.25 28.08
C LEU A 42 -8.10 -1.58 28.44
N HIS A 43 -8.11 -0.30 28.86
CA HIS A 43 -6.86 0.46 29.06
C HIS A 43 -5.99 -0.09 30.20
N ALA A 44 -6.61 -0.57 31.28
CA ALA A 44 -5.88 -1.15 32.41
C ALA A 44 -5.10 -2.42 31.99
N ALA A 45 -5.75 -3.32 31.25
CA ALA A 45 -5.12 -4.52 30.72
C ALA A 45 -3.98 -4.17 29.73
N MET A 46 -4.21 -3.23 28.82
CA MET A 46 -3.20 -2.78 27.86
C MET A 46 -1.99 -2.13 28.54
N ARG A 47 -2.21 -1.36 29.61
CA ARG A 47 -1.13 -0.74 30.38
C ARG A 47 -0.27 -1.78 31.08
N LEU A 48 -0.88 -2.85 31.60
CA LEU A 48 -0.15 -3.97 32.20
C LEU A 48 0.78 -4.63 31.19
N VAL A 49 0.26 -4.96 29.99
CA VAL A 49 1.07 -5.52 28.90
C VAL A 49 2.22 -4.58 28.50
N ARG A 50 1.96 -3.28 28.34
CA ARG A 50 3.04 -2.31 28.02
C ARG A 50 4.11 -2.22 29.10
N LYS A 51 3.72 -2.31 30.38
CA LYS A 51 4.65 -2.31 31.53
C LYS A 51 5.49 -3.58 31.57
N ASP A 52 4.86 -4.73 31.39
CA ASP A 52 5.50 -6.04 31.59
C ASP A 52 6.39 -6.46 30.41
N PHE A 53 5.96 -6.16 29.17
CA PHE A 53 6.70 -6.53 27.96
C PHE A 53 7.55 -5.38 27.39
N GLY A 54 7.40 -4.16 27.89
CA GLY A 54 8.25 -3.02 27.51
C GLY A 54 8.08 -2.51 26.08
N GLY A 55 7.04 -2.93 25.36
CA GLY A 55 6.73 -2.50 23.99
C GLY A 55 6.24 -1.04 23.91
N VAL A 56 7.11 -0.09 24.28
CA VAL A 56 6.84 1.35 24.27
C VAL A 56 7.59 2.04 23.13
N VAL A 57 6.93 2.98 22.45
CA VAL A 57 7.55 3.77 21.39
C VAL A 57 8.58 4.73 22.00
N ALA A 58 9.75 4.85 21.36
CA ALA A 58 10.76 5.82 21.75
C ALA A 58 10.21 7.26 21.60
N PRO A 59 10.46 8.18 22.55
CA PRO A 59 9.96 9.56 22.45
C PRO A 59 10.35 10.27 21.16
N ARG A 60 11.56 10.00 20.63
CA ARG A 60 12.02 10.53 19.34
C ARG A 60 11.16 10.07 18.17
N ALA A 61 10.83 8.78 18.11
CA ALA A 61 9.97 8.23 17.08
C ALA A 61 8.53 8.77 17.22
N ALA A 62 8.02 8.87 18.46
CA ALA A 62 6.71 9.43 18.74
C ALA A 62 6.60 10.89 18.27
N TRP A 63 7.63 11.71 18.51
CA TRP A 63 7.68 13.10 18.05
C TRP A 63 7.52 13.20 16.53
N ASN A 64 8.31 12.44 15.76
CA ASN A 64 8.23 12.49 14.30
C ASN A 64 6.85 12.07 13.76
N ILE A 65 6.25 11.03 14.37
CA ILE A 65 4.90 10.58 14.01
C ILE A 65 3.86 11.67 14.30
N LEU A 66 3.92 12.31 15.47
CA LEU A 66 2.95 13.32 15.89
C LEU A 66 3.10 14.62 15.11
N VAL A 67 4.33 15.11 14.95
CA VAL A 67 4.62 16.46 14.46
C VAL A 67 4.63 16.53 12.95
N TYR A 68 5.22 15.54 12.26
CA TYR A 68 5.31 15.54 10.80
C TYR A 68 4.28 14.59 10.18
N GLY A 69 4.17 13.37 10.70
CA GLY A 69 3.29 12.35 10.14
C GLY A 69 1.82 12.76 10.19
N LEU A 70 1.26 12.92 11.39
CA LEU A 70 -0.15 13.22 11.58
C LEU A 70 -0.57 14.59 11.04
N SER A 71 0.25 15.62 11.22
CA SER A 71 -0.06 16.99 10.75
C SER A 71 -0.23 17.08 9.24
N SER A 72 0.50 16.25 8.49
CA SER A 72 0.44 16.17 7.02
C SER A 72 -0.44 15.05 6.49
N LEU A 73 -1.04 14.22 7.35
CA LEU A 73 -1.73 13.00 6.93
C LEU A 73 -2.84 13.27 5.90
N ALA A 74 -3.69 14.27 6.17
CA ALA A 74 -4.83 14.58 5.30
C ALA A 74 -4.38 15.00 3.89
N VAL A 75 -3.39 15.89 3.79
CA VAL A 75 -2.90 16.38 2.49
C VAL A 75 -2.17 15.29 1.71
N ARG A 76 -1.40 14.43 2.41
CA ARG A 76 -0.75 13.28 1.77
C ARG A 76 -1.77 12.27 1.25
N MET A 77 -2.79 11.95 2.04
CA MET A 77 -3.84 11.02 1.62
C MET A 77 -4.62 11.54 0.42
N ASP A 78 -5.03 12.82 0.42
CA ASP A 78 -5.75 13.42 -0.71
C ASP A 78 -4.93 13.30 -2.01
N ARG A 79 -3.63 13.64 -1.97
CA ARG A 79 -2.70 13.49 -3.10
C ARG A 79 -2.54 12.03 -3.52
N GLN A 80 -2.19 11.15 -2.60
CA GLN A 80 -1.89 9.75 -2.89
C GLN A 80 -3.11 8.99 -3.42
N ILE A 81 -4.31 9.27 -2.91
CA ILE A 81 -5.56 8.69 -3.40
C ILE A 81 -5.85 9.16 -4.83
N GLY A 82 -5.71 10.46 -5.10
CA GLY A 82 -5.91 11.01 -6.45
C GLY A 82 -4.95 10.39 -7.47
N THR A 83 -3.67 10.29 -7.11
CA THR A 83 -2.65 9.63 -7.94
C THR A 83 -2.96 8.15 -8.13
N ALA A 84 -3.35 7.43 -7.08
CA ALA A 84 -3.67 6.00 -7.15
C ALA A 84 -4.88 5.71 -8.06
N LEU A 85 -5.93 6.54 -8.01
CA LEU A 85 -7.06 6.43 -8.93
C LEU A 85 -6.63 6.57 -10.39
N LYS A 86 -5.79 7.56 -10.70
CA LYS A 86 -5.26 7.79 -12.06
C LYS A 86 -4.40 6.60 -12.53
N VAL A 87 -3.44 6.18 -11.70
CA VAL A 87 -2.52 5.07 -12.04
C VAL A 87 -3.28 3.75 -12.19
N ALA A 88 -4.21 3.44 -11.29
CA ALA A 88 -4.97 2.19 -11.34
C ALA A 88 -5.88 2.13 -12.58
N ALA A 89 -6.54 3.24 -12.94
CA ALA A 89 -7.36 3.30 -14.15
C ALA A 89 -6.52 3.18 -15.43
N TRP A 90 -5.33 3.77 -15.45
CA TRP A 90 -4.41 3.60 -16.58
C TRP A 90 -3.92 2.15 -16.71
N LEU A 91 -3.55 1.50 -15.60
CA LEU A 91 -3.11 0.10 -15.57
C LEU A 91 -4.19 -0.85 -16.10
N GLU A 92 -5.47 -0.61 -15.81
CA GLU A 92 -6.59 -1.43 -16.32
C GLU A 92 -6.70 -1.46 -17.85
N ASN A 93 -6.13 -0.46 -18.52
CA ASN A 93 -6.19 -0.33 -19.97
C ASN A 93 -4.92 -0.82 -20.68
N GLN A 94 -3.94 -1.36 -19.94
CA GLN A 94 -2.69 -1.83 -20.53
C GLN A 94 -2.78 -3.29 -20.98
N PRO A 95 -2.44 -3.63 -22.24
CA PRO A 95 -2.54 -5.00 -22.73
C PRO A 95 -1.58 -5.98 -22.03
N GLN A 96 -0.49 -5.48 -21.43
CA GLN A 96 0.45 -6.28 -20.65
C GLN A 96 -0.03 -6.56 -19.22
N VAL A 97 -1.16 -6.00 -18.79
CA VAL A 97 -1.74 -6.17 -17.45
C VAL A 97 -2.98 -7.04 -17.56
N ALA A 98 -3.00 -8.18 -16.89
CA ALA A 98 -4.13 -9.10 -16.89
C ALA A 98 -5.26 -8.62 -15.98
N ARG A 99 -4.90 -8.06 -14.82
CA ARG A 99 -5.87 -7.65 -13.80
C ARG A 99 -5.31 -6.56 -12.91
N VAL A 100 -6.19 -5.64 -12.49
CA VAL A 100 -5.91 -4.65 -11.44
C VAL A 100 -6.88 -4.88 -10.29
N HIS A 101 -6.35 -4.83 -9.07
CA HIS A 101 -7.07 -4.94 -7.82
C HIS A 101 -6.86 -3.63 -7.06
N TYR A 102 -7.82 -2.73 -7.20
CA TYR A 102 -7.84 -1.47 -6.46
C TYR A 102 -9.29 -1.13 -6.06
N PRO A 103 -9.61 -0.94 -4.76
CA PRO A 103 -10.97 -0.65 -4.31
C PRO A 103 -11.62 0.56 -4.97
N GLY A 104 -10.81 1.49 -5.50
CA GLY A 104 -11.27 2.66 -6.23
C GLY A 104 -11.88 2.38 -7.60
N LEU A 105 -11.59 1.22 -8.21
CA LEU A 105 -12.09 0.84 -9.53
C LEU A 105 -13.46 0.16 -9.42
N LYS A 106 -14.33 0.42 -10.40
CA LYS A 106 -15.66 -0.22 -10.48
C LYS A 106 -15.59 -1.72 -10.73
N SER A 107 -14.49 -2.19 -11.33
CA SER A 107 -14.18 -3.60 -11.57
C SER A 107 -13.88 -4.38 -10.29
N HIS A 108 -13.55 -3.69 -9.20
CA HIS A 108 -13.18 -4.34 -7.94
C HIS A 108 -14.41 -5.04 -7.34
N PRO A 109 -14.34 -6.34 -6.99
CA PRO A 109 -15.51 -7.10 -6.51
C PRO A 109 -16.22 -6.46 -5.31
N GLU A 110 -15.46 -5.80 -4.44
CA GLU A 110 -15.97 -5.14 -3.24
C GLU A 110 -16.06 -3.61 -3.36
N HIS A 111 -16.09 -3.06 -4.59
CA HIS A 111 -16.14 -1.61 -4.83
C HIS A 111 -17.28 -0.92 -4.06
N ASP A 112 -18.47 -1.54 -4.04
CA ASP A 112 -19.63 -0.96 -3.34
C ASP A 112 -19.48 -0.98 -1.82
N VAL A 113 -18.80 -1.99 -1.26
CA VAL A 113 -18.44 -2.01 0.17
C VAL A 113 -17.44 -0.90 0.46
N ALA A 114 -16.40 -0.78 -0.37
CA ALA A 114 -15.39 0.26 -0.27
C ALA A 114 -16.04 1.66 -0.33
N ARG A 115 -16.97 1.91 -1.26
CA ARG A 115 -17.68 3.19 -1.34
C ARG A 115 -18.49 3.53 -0.09
N ARG A 116 -19.05 2.54 0.60
CA ARG A 116 -19.80 2.76 1.84
C ARG A 116 -18.89 3.01 3.04
N GLN A 117 -17.76 2.30 3.14
CA GLN A 117 -16.95 2.27 4.37
C GLN A 117 -15.67 3.10 4.30
N MET A 118 -15.10 3.27 3.12
CA MET A 118 -13.84 3.98 2.90
C MET A 118 -14.11 5.44 2.55
N VAL A 119 -14.49 6.23 3.55
CA VAL A 119 -14.80 7.66 3.39
C VAL A 119 -13.94 8.53 4.29
N ASP A 120 -13.53 9.69 3.75
CA ASP A 120 -12.79 10.69 4.51
C ASP A 120 -13.66 11.42 5.55
N PHE A 121 -13.06 12.39 6.26
CA PHE A 121 -13.79 13.18 7.26
C PHE A 121 -14.87 14.10 6.66
N LYS A 122 -14.83 14.33 5.34
CA LYS A 122 -15.84 15.10 4.60
C LYS A 122 -16.88 14.19 3.91
N GLY A 123 -16.81 12.87 4.15
CA GLY A 123 -17.70 11.89 3.51
C GLY A 123 -17.34 11.58 2.06
N ARG A 124 -16.18 12.02 1.56
CA ARG A 124 -15.71 11.74 0.20
C ARG A 124 -15.09 10.35 0.13
N PHE A 125 -15.26 9.66 -0.99
CA PHE A 125 -14.69 8.33 -1.18
C PHE A 125 -13.16 8.36 -1.13
N ALA A 126 -12.57 7.50 -0.32
CA ALA A 126 -11.15 7.49 0.02
C ALA A 126 -10.57 6.06 -0.03
N PRO A 127 -10.44 5.43 -1.22
CA PRO A 127 -10.02 4.03 -1.41
C PRO A 127 -8.57 3.73 -0.99
N GLY A 128 -7.80 4.74 -0.58
CA GLY A 128 -6.40 4.61 -0.21
C GLY A 128 -5.47 4.59 -1.44
N LEU A 129 -4.22 4.17 -1.23
CA LEU A 129 -3.13 4.35 -2.19
C LEU A 129 -2.48 3.06 -2.70
N MET A 130 -2.93 1.91 -2.19
CA MET A 130 -2.33 0.62 -2.52
C MET A 130 -3.00 0.07 -3.76
N ILE A 131 -2.22 -0.21 -4.79
CA ILE A 131 -2.66 -0.88 -6.00
C ILE A 131 -1.97 -2.23 -6.05
N TYR A 132 -2.72 -3.26 -6.41
CA TYR A 132 -2.17 -4.56 -6.75
C TYR A 132 -2.55 -4.88 -8.18
N PHE A 133 -1.63 -5.39 -8.99
CA PHE A 133 -1.93 -5.76 -10.37
C PHE A 133 -1.12 -6.99 -10.78
N GLU A 134 -1.60 -7.67 -11.81
CA GLU A 134 -1.01 -8.90 -12.33
C GLU A 134 -0.61 -8.69 -13.78
N LEU A 135 0.64 -9.00 -14.12
CA LEU A 135 1.09 -9.00 -15.51
C LEU A 135 0.42 -10.15 -16.29
N ALA A 136 0.13 -9.88 -17.56
CA ALA A 136 -0.39 -10.87 -18.51
C ALA A 136 0.71 -11.79 -19.05
N GLY A 137 0.38 -13.06 -19.21
CA GLY A 137 1.28 -14.09 -19.75
C GLY A 137 0.92 -15.48 -19.21
N ASN A 138 1.71 -16.49 -19.57
CA ASN A 138 1.51 -17.86 -19.09
C ASN A 138 2.85 -18.57 -18.82
N GLY A 139 2.80 -19.65 -18.01
CA GLY A 139 3.92 -20.56 -17.79
C GLY A 139 5.18 -19.91 -17.22
N SER A 140 6.34 -20.49 -17.57
CA SER A 140 7.67 -20.02 -17.15
C SER A 140 8.04 -18.64 -17.70
N GLU A 141 7.45 -18.25 -18.84
CA GLU A 141 7.65 -16.93 -19.45
C GLU A 141 7.12 -15.80 -18.55
N LEU A 142 6.01 -16.04 -17.86
CA LEU A 142 5.41 -15.06 -16.95
C LEU A 142 6.35 -14.70 -15.79
N ALA A 143 7.07 -15.67 -15.24
CA ALA A 143 8.03 -15.44 -14.16
C ALA A 143 9.23 -14.60 -14.65
N GLN A 144 9.76 -14.91 -15.84
CA GLN A 144 10.84 -14.15 -16.46
C GLN A 144 10.40 -12.71 -16.79
N ARG A 145 9.19 -12.54 -17.35
CA ARG A 145 8.62 -11.22 -17.64
C ARG A 145 8.46 -10.39 -16.37
N SER A 146 8.00 -11.01 -15.29
CA SER A 146 7.85 -10.35 -13.99
C SER A 146 9.19 -9.91 -13.42
N ALA A 147 10.23 -10.76 -13.52
CA ALA A 147 11.58 -10.39 -13.14
C ALA A 147 12.13 -9.23 -13.99
N ARG A 148 12.03 -9.31 -15.33
CA ARG A 148 12.47 -8.23 -16.24
C ARG A 148 11.76 -6.90 -15.96
N PHE A 149 10.46 -6.94 -15.69
CA PHE A 149 9.69 -5.74 -15.32
C PHE A 149 10.25 -5.08 -14.05
N MET A 150 10.49 -5.89 -13.01
CA MET A 150 11.01 -5.40 -11.73
C MET A 150 12.45 -4.92 -11.83
N ASP A 151 13.31 -5.65 -12.56
CA ASP A 151 14.71 -5.26 -12.79
C ASP A 151 14.81 -3.95 -13.58
N PHE A 152 13.93 -3.76 -14.57
CA PHE A 152 13.85 -2.51 -15.31
C PHE A 152 13.49 -1.35 -14.38
N LEU A 153 12.41 -1.48 -13.59
CA LEU A 153 12.04 -0.43 -12.64
C LEU A 153 13.14 -0.16 -11.62
N ALA A 154 13.82 -1.20 -11.12
CA ALA A 154 14.91 -1.05 -10.15
C ALA A 154 16.11 -0.26 -10.68
N THR A 155 16.37 -0.32 -11.99
CA THR A 155 17.59 0.23 -12.59
C THR A 155 17.36 1.46 -13.46
N GLN A 156 16.16 1.64 -14.01
CA GLN A 156 15.86 2.68 -15.00
C GLN A 156 14.79 3.69 -14.54
N SER A 157 14.03 3.41 -13.48
CA SER A 157 12.96 4.31 -13.04
C SER A 157 13.49 5.63 -12.50
N TYR A 158 12.74 6.69 -12.80
CA TYR A 158 12.99 8.03 -12.29
C TYR A 158 12.43 8.22 -10.87
N VAL A 159 11.21 7.74 -10.60
CA VAL A 159 10.50 7.95 -9.32
C VAL A 159 10.10 6.66 -8.62
N VAL A 160 9.87 5.57 -9.36
CA VAL A 160 9.47 4.29 -8.76
C VAL A 160 10.68 3.60 -8.12
N THR A 161 10.57 3.27 -6.83
CA THR A 161 11.64 2.57 -6.10
C THR A 161 11.26 1.12 -5.82
N LEU A 162 12.14 0.18 -6.17
CA LEU A 162 12.02 -1.22 -5.75
C LEU A 162 12.35 -1.35 -4.25
N ALA A 163 11.34 -1.47 -3.40
CA ALA A 163 11.54 -1.65 -1.96
C ALA A 163 10.33 -2.30 -1.29
N VAL A 164 10.61 -3.05 -0.22
CA VAL A 164 9.58 -3.51 0.70
C VAL A 164 9.10 -2.34 1.59
N SER A 165 7.95 -2.52 2.24
CA SER A 165 7.18 -1.49 2.93
C SER A 165 6.22 -0.74 2.00
N LEU A 166 5.59 0.32 2.51
CA LEU A 166 4.51 1.05 1.85
C LEU A 166 4.16 2.32 2.64
N GLY A 167 3.39 3.20 1.99
CA GLY A 167 2.80 4.37 2.62
C GLY A 167 3.81 5.43 3.01
N GLN A 168 4.84 5.58 2.19
CA GLN A 168 5.84 6.64 2.29
C GLN A 168 5.50 7.78 1.32
N ALA A 169 6.27 8.86 1.39
CA ALA A 169 6.25 9.93 0.40
C ALA A 169 6.75 9.45 -0.98
N LYS A 170 7.54 8.38 -1.01
CA LYS A 170 8.04 7.76 -2.25
C LYS A 170 7.10 6.67 -2.77
N THR A 171 6.99 6.56 -4.08
CA THR A 171 6.32 5.46 -4.76
C THR A 171 7.18 4.20 -4.67
N LEU A 172 6.65 3.16 -4.03
CA LEU A 172 7.35 1.89 -3.83
C LEU A 172 6.65 0.78 -4.60
N ILE A 173 7.42 -0.08 -5.26
CA ILE A 173 6.93 -1.30 -5.89
C ILE A 173 7.64 -2.52 -5.31
N GLU A 174 6.91 -3.61 -5.15
CA GLU A 174 7.47 -4.93 -4.87
C GLU A 174 6.73 -6.02 -5.65
N ALA A 175 7.41 -7.13 -5.90
CA ALA A 175 6.80 -8.38 -6.36
C ALA A 175 6.73 -9.35 -5.17
N PRO A 176 5.57 -9.53 -4.51
CA PRO A 176 5.51 -10.26 -3.25
C PRO A 176 6.02 -11.70 -3.35
N SER A 177 5.75 -12.38 -4.46
CA SER A 177 6.20 -13.75 -4.74
C SER A 177 7.73 -13.87 -4.90
N LEU A 178 8.38 -12.89 -5.53
CA LEU A 178 9.83 -12.88 -5.75
C LEU A 178 10.61 -12.31 -4.56
N MET A 179 9.97 -11.55 -3.67
CA MET A 179 10.62 -10.83 -2.59
C MET A 179 10.13 -11.29 -1.21
N THR A 180 9.08 -10.66 -0.67
CA THR A 180 8.64 -10.81 0.73
C THR A 180 8.08 -12.19 1.08
N HIS A 181 7.64 -12.95 0.08
CA HIS A 181 7.06 -14.28 0.22
C HIS A 181 7.87 -15.35 -0.53
N SER A 182 9.12 -15.06 -0.90
CA SER A 182 10.05 -16.02 -1.51
C SER A 182 10.27 -17.28 -0.66
N VAL A 183 10.10 -17.17 0.66
CA VAL A 183 10.18 -18.30 1.62
C VAL A 183 9.16 -19.41 1.31
N TYR A 184 8.07 -19.11 0.60
CA TYR A 184 7.07 -20.12 0.24
C TYR A 184 7.50 -21.01 -0.95
N GLY A 185 8.49 -20.61 -1.75
CA GLY A 185 8.95 -21.38 -2.92
C GLY A 185 7.79 -21.82 -3.82
N ASP A 186 7.76 -23.11 -4.18
CA ASP A 186 6.70 -23.73 -5.01
C ASP A 186 5.29 -23.67 -4.38
N LYS A 187 5.17 -23.37 -3.07
CA LYS A 187 3.90 -23.21 -2.35
C LYS A 187 3.30 -21.81 -2.44
N ALA A 188 3.96 -20.87 -3.12
CA ALA A 188 3.43 -19.52 -3.34
C ALA A 188 2.07 -19.56 -4.06
N SER A 189 1.89 -20.46 -5.03
CA SER A 189 0.63 -20.69 -5.74
C SER A 189 -0.50 -21.15 -4.80
N THR A 190 -0.21 -22.05 -3.86
CA THR A 190 -1.18 -22.53 -2.87
C THR A 190 -1.55 -21.49 -1.81
N ALA A 191 -0.73 -20.46 -1.63
CA ALA A 191 -1.03 -19.30 -0.77
C ALA A 191 -1.76 -18.17 -1.52
N GLY A 192 -2.14 -18.39 -2.79
CA GLY A 192 -2.79 -17.39 -3.63
C GLY A 192 -1.85 -16.28 -4.12
N LEU A 193 -0.53 -16.47 -4.03
CA LEU A 193 0.45 -15.49 -4.47
C LEU A 193 0.86 -15.79 -5.91
N SER A 194 0.36 -14.97 -6.84
CA SER A 194 0.77 -15.06 -8.24
C SER A 194 2.23 -14.62 -8.41
N VAL A 195 2.96 -15.32 -9.28
CA VAL A 195 4.32 -14.92 -9.71
C VAL A 195 4.32 -13.61 -10.50
N SER A 196 3.17 -13.22 -11.06
CA SER A 196 2.98 -11.97 -11.81
C SER A 196 2.45 -10.80 -10.99
N ALA A 197 2.25 -11.03 -9.70
CA ALA A 197 1.71 -10.07 -8.77
C ALA A 197 2.68 -8.94 -8.46
N MET A 198 2.23 -7.71 -8.67
CA MET A 198 2.94 -6.49 -8.32
C MET A 198 2.13 -5.70 -7.30
N ARG A 199 2.78 -5.24 -6.24
CA ARG A 199 2.19 -4.34 -5.25
C ARG A 199 2.83 -2.97 -5.36
N LEU A 200 2.03 -1.98 -5.74
CA LEU A 200 2.42 -0.59 -5.87
C LEU A 200 1.83 0.23 -4.72
N ALA A 201 2.69 0.91 -3.96
CA ALA A 201 2.33 1.85 -2.93
C ALA A 201 2.63 3.27 -3.44
N ILE A 202 1.59 4.00 -3.80
CA ILE A 202 1.71 5.32 -4.42
C ILE A 202 2.23 6.38 -3.43
N GLY A 203 3.26 7.12 -3.85
CA GLY A 203 3.86 8.25 -3.15
C GLY A 203 3.25 9.59 -3.55
N LEU A 204 4.01 10.67 -3.35
CA LEU A 204 3.58 12.06 -3.56
C LEU A 204 4.02 12.66 -4.90
N GLU A 205 4.75 11.88 -5.71
CA GLU A 205 5.30 12.30 -7.00
C GLU A 205 4.20 12.72 -7.99
N ASP A 206 4.60 13.28 -9.13
CA ASP A 206 3.66 13.51 -10.22
C ASP A 206 3.12 12.17 -10.76
N PRO A 207 1.79 12.00 -10.87
CA PRO A 207 1.24 10.81 -11.52
C PRO A 207 1.84 10.55 -12.89
N ASP A 208 2.16 11.57 -13.67
CA ASP A 208 2.68 11.39 -15.03
C ASP A 208 4.10 10.82 -15.03
N ASP A 209 4.93 11.15 -14.03
CA ASP A 209 6.25 10.53 -13.87
C ASP A 209 6.14 9.04 -13.48
N ILE A 210 5.16 8.71 -12.62
CA ILE A 210 4.89 7.31 -12.24
C ILE A 210 4.38 6.52 -13.46
N LEU A 211 3.48 7.11 -14.24
CA LEU A 211 2.97 6.49 -15.46
C LEU A 211 4.07 6.30 -16.51
N PHE A 212 4.97 7.26 -16.64
CA PHE A 212 6.14 7.17 -17.53
C PHE A 212 7.03 5.98 -17.16
N ASP A 213 7.39 5.84 -15.88
CA ASP A 213 8.21 4.71 -15.41
C ASP A 213 7.52 3.35 -15.66
N LEU A 214 6.22 3.27 -15.36
CA LEU A 214 5.44 2.04 -15.56
C LEU A 214 5.28 1.70 -17.05
N ASP A 215 4.99 2.67 -17.91
CA ASP A 215 4.87 2.49 -19.36
C ASP A 215 6.17 2.01 -19.98
N ALA A 216 7.30 2.63 -19.62
CA ALA A 216 8.62 2.20 -20.08
C ALA A 216 8.92 0.74 -19.70
N ALA A 217 8.61 0.35 -18.46
CA ALA A 217 8.80 -1.02 -17.99
C ALA A 217 7.85 -2.02 -18.70
N LEU A 218 6.58 -1.65 -18.92
CA LEU A 218 5.63 -2.50 -19.65
C LEU A 218 6.00 -2.66 -21.13
N LYS A 219 6.56 -1.63 -21.76
CA LYS A 219 7.10 -1.71 -23.13
C LYS A 219 8.34 -2.60 -23.19
N HIS A 220 9.24 -2.50 -22.21
CA HIS A 220 10.44 -3.32 -22.15
C HIS A 220 10.14 -4.82 -22.11
N ILE A 221 9.11 -5.25 -21.39
CA ILE A 221 8.72 -6.67 -21.33
C ILE A 221 7.85 -7.13 -22.51
N GLY A 222 7.41 -6.22 -23.36
CA GLY A 222 6.68 -6.52 -24.61
C GLY A 222 7.60 -6.71 -25.81
N GLN A 223 8.90 -6.44 -25.65
CA GLN A 223 9.98 -6.78 -26.59
C GLN A 223 10.46 -8.21 -26.32
#